data_AF-A0A356KXE6-F1
#
_entry.id   AF-A0A356KXE6-F1
#
_cell.length_a   1.000
_cell.length_b   1.000
_cell.length_c   1.000
_cell.angle_alpha   90.00
_cell.angle_beta   90.00
_cell.angle_gamma   90.00
#
_symmetry.space_group_name_H-M   'P 1'
#
loop_
_entity.id
_entity.type
_entity.pdbx_description
1 polymer ?
#
loop_
_entity_poly.entity_id
_entity_poly.type
_entity_poly.pdbx_seq_one_letter_code
_entity_poly.pdbx_strand_id
1 'polypeptide(L)' 'SLALASEEGKLSPADKVALLGIGSGLNCVMLGVEWA' A
#
# COMPACT_ATOMS: atom_id res chain seq x y z
N SER A 1 4.45 -6.67 1.31
CA SER A 1 4.79 -5.24 1.38
C SER A 1 4.57 -4.61 0.02
N LEU A 2 4.19 -3.33 -0.08
CA LEU A 2 3.98 -2.68 -1.38
C LEU A 2 5.21 -2.79 -2.30
N ALA A 3 6.42 -2.62 -1.73
CA ALA A 3 7.68 -2.75 -2.47
C ALA A 3 7.83 -4.12 -3.15
N LEU A 4 7.61 -5.22 -2.43
CA LEU A 4 7.67 -6.57 -2.99
C LEU A 4 6.61 -6.81 -4.06
N ALA A 5 5.39 -6.32 -3.86
CA ALA A 5 4.33 -6.45 -4.85
C ALA A 5 4.66 -5.69 -6.16
N SER A 6 5.34 -4.54 -6.04
CA SER A 6 5.85 -3.79 -7.19
C SER A 6 6.96 -4.55 -7.92
N GLU A 7 7.92 -5.14 -7.20
CA GLU A 7 9.03 -5.88 -7.81
C GLU A 7 8.57 -7.21 -8.44
N GLU A 8 7.56 -7.85 -7.87
CA GLU A 8 6.95 -9.07 -8.43
C GLU A 8 5.97 -8.79 -9.59
N GLY A 9 5.79 -7.52 -10.00
CA GLY A 9 4.90 -7.15 -11.10
C GLY A 9 3.41 -7.39 -10.82
N LYS A 10 3.01 -7.39 -9.55
CA LYS A 10 1.62 -7.63 -9.12
C LYS A 10 0.74 -6.38 -9.14
N LEU A 11 1.29 -5.22 -9.52
CA LEU A 11 0.59 -3.95 -9.61
C LEU A 11 0.50 -3.50 -11.06
N SER A 12 -0.70 -3.12 -11.48
CA SER A 12 -0.99 -2.58 -12.81
C SER A 12 -1.27 -1.07 -12.74
N PRO A 13 -1.05 -0.32 -13.84
CA PRO A 13 -1.47 1.07 -13.91
C PRO A 13 -2.97 1.21 -13.62
N ALA A 14 -3.32 2.26 -12.90
CA ALA A 14 -4.65 2.56 -12.36
C ALA A 14 -5.15 1.64 -11.22
N ASP A 15 -4.32 0.74 -10.69
CA ASP A 15 -4.69 -0.05 -9.51
C ASP A 15 -4.83 0.85 -8.27
N LYS A 16 -5.88 0.61 -7.49
CA LYS A 16 -6.11 1.30 -6.21
C LYS A 16 -5.55 0.46 -5.08
N VAL A 17 -4.46 0.93 -4.49
CA VAL A 17 -3.75 0.24 -3.43
C VAL A 17 -4.04 0.88 -2.08
N ALA A 18 -4.45 0.06 -1.11
CA ALA A 18 -4.64 0.49 0.27
C ALA A 18 -3.46 0.07 1.14
N LEU A 19 -2.93 1.01 1.92
CA LEU A 19 -1.89 0.78 2.90
C LEU A 19 -2.47 1.01 4.30
N LEU A 20 -2.16 0.10 5.22
CA LEU A 20 -2.55 0.17 6.62
C LEU A 20 -1.29 0.06 7.48
N GLY A 21 -1.05 1.06 8.32
CA GLY A 21 0.01 1.07 9.32
C GLY A 21 -0.57 1.11 10.72
N ILE A 22 -0.19 0.15 11.56
CA ILE A 22 -0.56 0.10 12.98
C ILE A 22 0.70 0.33 13.82
N GLY A 23 0.72 1.43 14.57
CA GLY A 23 1.78 1.74 15.54
C GLY A 23 1.39 1.29 16.94
N SER A 24 2.37 0.80 17.72
CA SER A 24 2.18 0.31 19.09
C SER A 24 1.62 1.34 20.09
N GLY A 25 1.66 2.63 19.76
CA GLY A 25 1.07 3.73 20.53
C GLY A 25 -0.41 4.02 20.26
N LEU A 26 -1.17 3.05 19.73
CA LEU A 26 -2.59 3.17 19.34
C LEU A 26 -2.84 4.09 18.12
N ASN A 27 -1.85 4.24 17.24
CA ASN A 27 -2.03 5.00 15.99
C ASN A 27 -2.36 4.05 14.83
N CYS A 28 -3.43 4.36 14.11
CA CYS A 28 -3.82 3.66 12.89
C CYS A 28 -3.84 4.66 11.74
N VAL A 29 -3.04 4.39 10.70
CA VAL A 29 -3.00 5.18 9.47
C VAL A 29 -3.45 4.32 8.31
N MET A 30 -4.41 4.83 7.54
CA MET A 30 -4.83 4.27 6.26
C MET A 30 -4.50 5.26 5.15
N LEU A 31 -3.88 4.78 4.08
CA LEU A 31 -3.56 5.57 2.89
C LEU A 31 -4.04 4.83 1.65
N GLY A 32 -4.81 5.50 0.80
CA GLY A 32 -5.14 5.04 -0.55
C GLY A 32 -4.21 5.68 -1.57
N VAL A 33 -3.63 4.87 -2.45
CA VAL A 33 -2.74 5.31 -3.52
C VAL A 33 -3.24 4.73 -4.84
N GLU A 34 -3.27 5.54 -5.89
CA GLU A 34 -3.46 5.06 -7.25
C GLU A 34 -2.08 4.76 -7.85
N TRP A 35 -1.90 3.54 -8.34
CA TRP A 35 -0.65 3.09 -8.94
C TRP A 35 -0.58 3.57 -10.38
N ALA A 36 0.49 4.30 -10.73
CA ALA A 36 0.69 4.90 -12.06
C ALA A 36 1.58 4.02 -12.97
#